data_AF-A0A950Q6Q2-F1
#
_entry.id   AF-A0A950Q6Q2-F1
#
_cell.length_a   1.000
_cell.length_b   1.000
_cell.length_c   1.000
_cell.angle_alpha   90.00
_cell.angle_beta   90.00
_cell.angle_gamma   90.00
#
_symmetry.space_group_name_H-M   'P 1'
#
loop_
_entity.id
_entity.type
_entity.pdbx_description
1 polymer ?
#
loop_
_entity_poly.entity_id
_entity_poly.type
_entity_poly.pdbx_seq_one_letter_code
_entity_poly.pdbx_strand_id
1 'polypeptide(L)'
;MEFDIVAIPQALGAILAHGVRAGETRFKKGRVLSAADLAAIRDAGIATVAVARLEADDVPEDEAATRVAALCGGAAVRIGAAFTGRVNLYALRDGLTLIDAATVEALNAIDEAVTIATVPPFARVAKNQMVATIKIIPFAAPRAAVEAAERILREPLLRIAP
;
A
#
# COMPACT_ATOMS: atom_id res chain seq x y z
N MET A 1 5.29 -12.07 5.40
CA MET A 1 3.87 -12.38 5.68
C MET A 1 3.48 -13.72 5.09
N GLU A 2 2.49 -14.40 5.66
CA GLU A 2 1.99 -15.69 5.15
C GLU A 2 0.50 -15.60 4.79
N PHE A 3 0.10 -16.33 3.74
CA PHE A 3 -1.29 -16.49 3.32
C PHE A 3 -1.71 -17.96 3.49
N ASP A 4 -2.88 -18.17 4.09
CA ASP A 4 -3.42 -19.52 4.32
C ASP A 4 -4.95 -19.52 4.35
N ILE A 5 -5.56 -20.70 4.16
CA ILE A 5 -6.97 -20.95 4.38
C ILE A 5 -7.12 -21.69 5.71
N VAL A 6 -7.61 -21.00 6.72
CA VAL A 6 -7.66 -21.52 8.10
C VAL A 6 -9.09 -21.74 8.57
N ALA A 7 -9.27 -22.62 9.55
CA ALA A 7 -10.56 -22.77 10.22
C ALA A 7 -10.90 -21.51 11.05
N ILE A 8 -12.20 -21.19 11.20
CA ILE A 8 -12.64 -19.99 11.94
C ILE A 8 -11.97 -19.84 13.33
N PRO A 9 -11.84 -20.88 14.17
CA PRO A 9 -11.22 -20.74 15.49
C PRO A 9 -9.74 -20.32 15.44
N GLN A 10 -9.06 -20.60 14.33
CA GLN A 10 -7.66 -20.25 14.13
C GLN A 10 -7.51 -18.83 13.60
N ALA A 11 -8.54 -18.23 13.00
CA ALA A 11 -8.45 -16.97 12.26
C ALA A 11 -8.39 -15.70 13.13
N LEU A 12 -8.36 -15.82 14.47
CA LEU A 12 -8.32 -14.66 15.37
C LEU A 12 -7.09 -13.81 15.12
N GLY A 13 -7.29 -12.49 15.01
CA GLY A 13 -6.25 -11.50 14.73
C GLY A 13 -5.66 -11.57 13.31
N ALA A 14 -6.09 -12.52 12.48
CA ALA A 14 -5.64 -12.60 11.10
C ALA A 14 -6.34 -11.55 10.22
N ILE A 15 -5.70 -11.16 9.12
CA ILE A 15 -6.26 -10.22 8.15
C ILE A 15 -7.04 -11.00 7.10
N LEU A 16 -8.29 -10.64 6.85
CA LEU A 16 -9.12 -11.31 5.87
C LEU A 16 -8.59 -11.05 4.43
N ALA A 17 -8.12 -12.09 3.74
CA ALA A 17 -7.51 -11.97 2.41
C ALA A 17 -8.53 -11.66 1.29
N HIS A 18 -9.76 -12.13 1.46
CA HIS A 18 -10.88 -11.89 0.55
C HIS A 18 -12.13 -11.50 1.32
N GLY A 19 -12.96 -10.61 0.77
CA GLY A 19 -14.22 -10.26 1.43
C GLY A 19 -15.13 -11.48 1.60
N VAL A 20 -15.79 -11.59 2.75
CA VAL A 20 -16.68 -12.70 3.10
C VAL A 20 -18.09 -12.15 3.33
N ARG A 21 -19.10 -12.83 2.80
CA ARG A 21 -20.51 -12.55 3.09
C ARG A 21 -21.04 -13.59 4.07
N ALA A 22 -21.47 -13.17 5.25
CA ALA A 22 -22.05 -14.02 6.29
C ALA A 22 -23.49 -13.55 6.52
N GLY A 23 -24.45 -14.25 5.90
CA GLY A 23 -25.85 -13.78 5.82
C GLY A 23 -25.96 -12.40 5.16
N GLU A 24 -26.55 -11.44 5.88
CA GLU A 24 -26.68 -10.04 5.45
C GLU A 24 -25.41 -9.20 5.69
N THR A 25 -24.46 -9.70 6.48
CA THR A 25 -23.24 -8.95 6.82
C THR A 25 -22.14 -9.20 5.80
N ARG A 26 -21.50 -8.11 5.34
CA ARG A 26 -20.33 -8.18 4.46
C ARG A 26 -19.06 -7.76 5.20
N PHE A 27 -18.15 -8.71 5.40
CA PHE A 27 -16.80 -8.48 5.90
C PHE A 27 -15.90 -8.10 4.73
N LYS A 28 -15.24 -6.94 4.81
CA LYS A 28 -14.35 -6.45 3.75
C LYS A 28 -12.98 -7.11 3.83
N LYS A 29 -12.33 -7.30 2.68
CA LYS A 29 -10.90 -7.61 2.58
C LYS A 29 -10.08 -6.60 3.40
N GLY A 30 -9.02 -7.06 4.05
CA GLY A 30 -8.14 -6.23 4.89
C GLY A 30 -8.63 -6.04 6.32
N ARG A 31 -9.81 -6.59 6.69
CA ARG A 31 -10.28 -6.57 8.08
C ARG A 31 -9.44 -7.50 8.94
N VAL A 32 -8.92 -6.98 10.04
CA VAL A 32 -8.39 -7.79 11.15
C VAL A 32 -9.56 -8.44 11.87
N LEU A 33 -9.57 -9.77 11.95
CA LEU A 33 -10.68 -10.55 12.48
C LEU A 33 -10.70 -10.53 14.02
N SER A 34 -11.78 -9.99 14.57
CA SER A 34 -12.09 -10.03 16.01
C SER A 34 -12.87 -11.30 16.39
N ALA A 35 -12.94 -11.62 17.68
CA ALA A 35 -13.75 -12.75 18.16
C ALA A 35 -15.23 -12.63 17.76
N ALA A 36 -15.78 -11.41 17.74
CA ALA A 36 -17.15 -11.15 17.30
C ALA A 36 -17.33 -11.40 15.80
N ASP A 37 -16.35 -11.02 14.97
CA ASP A 37 -16.38 -11.31 13.53
C ASP A 37 -16.38 -12.82 13.28
N LEU A 38 -15.53 -13.57 13.99
CA LEU A 38 -15.44 -15.01 13.87
C LEU A 38 -16.74 -15.71 14.28
N ALA A 39 -17.37 -15.27 15.37
CA ALA A 39 -18.67 -15.80 15.78
C ALA A 39 -19.73 -15.59 14.70
N ALA A 40 -19.84 -14.37 14.15
CA ALA A 40 -20.80 -14.06 13.09
C ALA A 40 -20.54 -14.86 11.80
N ILE A 41 -19.27 -15.04 11.41
CA ILE A 41 -18.89 -15.84 10.23
C ILE A 41 -19.25 -17.32 10.46
N ARG A 42 -18.94 -17.86 11.64
CA ARG A 42 -19.28 -19.24 12.03
C ARG A 42 -20.79 -19.46 12.03
N ASP A 43 -21.55 -18.56 12.62
CA ASP A 43 -23.01 -18.69 12.75
C ASP A 43 -23.71 -18.63 11.39
N ALA A 44 -23.06 -18.06 10.37
CA ALA A 44 -23.49 -18.13 8.97
C ALA A 44 -23.09 -19.43 8.24
N GLY A 45 -22.51 -20.42 8.95
CA GLY A 45 -22.16 -21.72 8.41
C GLY A 45 -20.83 -21.78 7.66
N ILE A 46 -19.98 -20.75 7.77
CA ILE A 46 -18.68 -20.72 7.09
C ILE A 46 -17.62 -21.38 7.99
N ALA A 47 -16.98 -22.43 7.48
CA ALA A 47 -16.01 -23.23 8.25
C ALA A 47 -14.57 -22.70 8.17
N THR A 48 -14.18 -22.14 7.02
CA THR A 48 -12.82 -21.66 6.76
C THR A 48 -12.82 -20.31 6.06
N VAL A 49 -11.72 -19.57 6.22
CA VAL A 49 -11.50 -18.27 5.57
C VAL A 49 -10.07 -18.16 5.10
N ALA A 50 -9.87 -17.52 3.94
CA ALA A 50 -8.56 -17.12 3.47
C ALA A 50 -8.08 -15.90 4.27
N VAL A 51 -6.91 -16.01 4.90
CA VAL A 51 -6.33 -14.98 5.75
C VAL A 51 -4.87 -14.72 5.40
N ALA A 52 -4.39 -13.57 5.85
CA ALA A 52 -2.97 -13.24 5.91
C ALA A 52 -2.54 -12.97 7.35
N ARG A 53 -1.30 -13.32 7.67
CA ARG A 53 -0.64 -12.95 8.92
C ARG A 53 0.67 -12.24 8.63
N LEU A 54 0.86 -11.10 9.29
CA LEU A 54 2.13 -10.41 9.27
C LEU A 54 3.13 -11.18 10.13
N GLU A 55 4.35 -11.25 9.64
CA GLU A 55 5.53 -11.73 10.37
C GLU A 55 6.19 -10.56 11.12
N ALA A 56 7.13 -10.87 12.00
CA ALA A 56 7.80 -9.85 12.83
C ALA A 56 8.53 -8.77 12.02
N ASP A 57 9.06 -9.16 10.85
CA ASP A 57 9.81 -8.29 9.96
C ASP A 57 8.96 -7.65 8.85
N ASP A 58 7.64 -7.80 8.92
CA ASP A 58 6.73 -7.09 8.03
C ASP A 58 6.43 -5.67 8.54
N VAL A 59 6.28 -4.73 7.60
CA VAL A 59 5.79 -3.38 7.85
C VAL A 59 4.37 -3.27 7.29
N PRO A 60 3.35 -2.93 8.11
CA PRO A 60 1.97 -2.80 7.66
C PRO A 60 1.82 -1.86 6.45
N GLU A 61 0.89 -2.18 5.54
CA GLU A 61 0.80 -1.55 4.21
C GLU A 61 0.72 -0.02 4.24
N ASP A 62 -0.07 0.57 5.15
CA ASP A 62 -0.24 2.02 5.22
C ASP A 62 1.01 2.71 5.82
N GLU A 63 1.69 2.04 6.75
CA GLU A 63 2.96 2.51 7.30
C GLU A 63 4.05 2.49 6.22
N ALA A 64 4.20 1.35 5.53
CA ALA A 64 5.18 1.18 4.45
C ALA A 64 4.93 2.18 3.31
N ALA A 65 3.68 2.35 2.86
CA ALA A 65 3.33 3.31 1.82
C ALA A 65 3.66 4.75 2.24
N THR A 66 3.37 5.11 3.49
CA THR A 66 3.66 6.44 4.04
C THR A 66 5.16 6.72 4.06
N ARG A 67 5.96 5.76 4.55
CA ARG A 67 7.42 5.88 4.63
C ARG A 67 8.07 6.10 3.28
N VAL A 68 7.73 5.28 2.28
CA VAL A 68 8.26 5.42 0.92
C VAL A 68 7.81 6.75 0.31
N ALA A 69 6.53 7.09 0.42
CA ALA A 69 5.99 8.32 -0.17
C ALA A 69 6.60 9.61 0.41
N ALA A 70 6.96 9.60 1.71
CA ALA A 70 7.58 10.73 2.40
C ALA A 70 8.88 11.21 1.73
N LEU A 71 9.57 10.33 1.02
CA LEU A 71 10.85 10.62 0.37
C LEU A 71 10.71 10.87 -1.15
N CYS A 72 9.53 10.63 -1.74
CA CYS A 72 9.32 10.78 -3.18
C CYS A 72 9.05 12.22 -3.62
N GLY A 73 8.43 13.05 -2.77
CA GLY A 73 7.90 14.37 -3.15
C GLY A 73 8.86 15.53 -2.92
N GLY A 74 9.07 16.37 -3.94
CA GLY A 74 9.74 17.68 -3.78
C GLY A 74 8.80 18.78 -3.27
N ALA A 75 9.32 20.00 -3.13
CA ALA A 75 8.57 21.15 -2.57
C ALA A 75 7.25 21.50 -3.27
N ALA A 76 7.06 21.10 -4.54
CA ALA A 76 5.86 21.34 -5.33
C ALA A 76 4.89 20.13 -5.37
N VAL A 77 5.05 19.16 -4.48
CA VAL A 77 4.24 17.94 -4.43
C VAL A 77 3.58 17.81 -3.05
N ARG A 78 2.28 17.52 -3.03
CA ARG A 78 1.55 17.16 -1.82
C ARG A 78 1.41 15.64 -1.74
N ILE A 79 1.72 15.09 -0.58
CA ILE A 79 1.53 13.67 -0.26
C ILE A 79 0.13 13.48 0.35
N GLY A 80 -0.63 12.51 -0.17
CA GLY A 80 -1.91 12.09 0.41
C GLY A 80 -1.73 11.20 1.63
N ALA A 81 -2.76 11.07 2.46
CA ALA A 81 -2.76 10.09 3.53
C ALA A 81 -2.78 8.66 2.94
N ALA A 82 -2.10 7.73 3.62
CA ALA A 82 -2.18 6.33 3.25
C ALA A 82 -3.58 5.79 3.46
N PHE A 83 -4.02 4.95 2.53
CA PHE A 83 -5.26 4.21 2.65
C PHE A 83 -5.16 2.90 1.89
N THR A 84 -5.31 1.78 2.59
CA THR A 84 -5.25 0.42 2.01
C THR A 84 -3.98 0.22 1.19
N GLY A 85 -2.83 0.57 1.77
CA GLY A 85 -1.50 0.44 1.19
C GLY A 85 -1.20 1.41 0.07
N ARG A 86 -2.04 2.42 -0.18
CA ARG A 86 -1.83 3.38 -1.26
C ARG A 86 -1.58 4.77 -0.72
N VAL A 87 -0.57 5.45 -1.29
CA VAL A 87 -0.36 6.89 -1.12
C VAL A 87 -0.26 7.54 -2.49
N ASN A 88 -1.08 8.56 -2.72
CA ASN A 88 -1.04 9.36 -3.96
C ASN A 88 -0.29 10.67 -3.75
N LEU A 89 0.48 11.07 -4.75
CA LEU A 89 1.20 12.33 -4.81
C LEU A 89 0.51 13.26 -5.81
N TYR A 90 0.38 14.53 -5.45
CA TYR A 90 -0.38 15.52 -6.21
C TYR A 90 0.45 16.76 -6.49
N ALA A 91 0.29 17.33 -7.68
CA ALA A 91 0.89 18.60 -8.05
C ALA A 91 0.32 19.76 -7.24
N LEU A 92 1.17 20.62 -6.68
CA LEU A 92 0.72 21.85 -5.98
C LEU A 92 0.50 23.04 -6.91
N ARG A 93 0.98 22.94 -8.16
CA ARG A 93 0.89 23.97 -9.20
C ARG A 93 0.85 23.33 -10.58
N ASP A 94 0.47 24.12 -11.57
CA ASP A 94 0.65 23.75 -12.98
C ASP A 94 2.15 23.68 -13.30
N GLY A 95 2.52 22.84 -14.27
CA GLY A 95 3.91 22.73 -14.69
C GLY A 95 4.24 21.46 -15.46
N LEU A 96 5.53 21.11 -15.47
CA LEU A 96 6.08 19.90 -16.08
C LEU A 96 6.68 18.98 -15.01
N THR A 97 6.40 17.68 -15.07
CA THR A 97 7.03 16.71 -14.18
C THR A 97 8.49 16.48 -14.55
N LEU A 98 9.37 16.55 -13.56
CA LEU A 98 10.75 16.07 -13.66
C LEU A 98 10.84 14.82 -12.81
N ILE A 99 10.97 13.67 -13.47
CA ILE A 99 10.96 12.35 -12.85
C ILE A 99 12.23 11.62 -13.28
N ASP A 100 12.94 11.07 -12.30
CA ASP A 100 14.05 10.16 -12.55
C ASP A 100 13.51 8.74 -12.81
N ALA A 101 13.43 8.38 -14.10
CA ALA A 101 12.95 7.08 -14.52
C ALA A 101 13.83 5.93 -13.99
N ALA A 102 15.15 6.12 -13.90
CA ALA A 102 16.05 5.10 -13.40
C ALA A 102 15.80 4.82 -11.91
N THR A 103 15.50 5.86 -11.13
CA THR A 103 15.09 5.69 -9.73
C THR A 103 13.72 4.98 -9.61
N VAL A 104 12.74 5.30 -10.48
CA VAL A 104 11.45 4.57 -10.52
C VAL A 104 11.67 3.08 -10.79
N GLU A 105 12.48 2.76 -11.79
CA GLU A 105 12.81 1.38 -12.16
C GLU A 105 13.54 0.65 -11.03
N ALA A 106 14.54 1.29 -10.42
CA ALA A 106 15.28 0.72 -9.30
C ALA A 106 14.38 0.42 -8.10
N LEU A 107 13.42 1.29 -7.78
CA LEU A 107 12.43 1.07 -6.72
C LEU A 107 11.52 -0.12 -7.02
N ASN A 108 11.00 -0.20 -8.24
CA ASN A 108 10.11 -1.29 -8.66
C ASN A 108 10.83 -2.64 -8.80
N ALA A 109 12.16 -2.66 -8.81
CA ALA A 109 12.97 -3.86 -8.84
C ALA A 109 13.36 -4.40 -7.45
N ILE A 110 13.03 -3.68 -6.36
CA ILE A 110 13.40 -4.10 -5.00
C ILE A 110 12.65 -5.37 -4.58
N ASP A 111 11.32 -5.30 -4.63
CA ASP A 111 10.42 -6.32 -4.09
C ASP A 111 9.04 -6.13 -4.71
N GLU A 112 8.36 -7.23 -5.03
CA GLU A 112 7.01 -7.18 -5.62
C GLU A 112 5.96 -6.52 -4.71
N ALA A 113 6.20 -6.46 -3.40
CA ALA A 113 5.30 -5.84 -2.46
C ALA A 113 5.28 -4.31 -2.57
N VAL A 114 6.34 -3.68 -3.10
CA VAL A 114 6.49 -2.22 -3.18
C VAL A 114 6.48 -1.78 -4.63
N THR A 115 5.49 -0.99 -5.02
CA THR A 115 5.41 -0.44 -6.38
C THR A 115 5.20 1.07 -6.35
N ILE A 116 5.89 1.76 -7.25
CA ILE A 116 5.66 3.16 -7.57
C ILE A 116 5.31 3.33 -9.04
N ALA A 117 4.23 4.06 -9.30
CA ALA A 117 3.82 4.46 -10.63
C ALA A 117 3.77 5.98 -10.71
N THR A 118 4.19 6.53 -11.84
CA THR A 118 4.25 7.98 -12.08
C THR A 118 3.63 8.32 -13.43
N VAL A 119 3.24 9.58 -13.63
CA VAL A 119 3.04 10.11 -14.99
C VAL A 119 4.37 10.10 -15.74
N PRO A 120 4.39 10.15 -17.09
CA PRO A 120 5.65 10.20 -17.83
C PRO A 120 6.55 11.38 -17.42
N PRO A 121 7.89 11.26 -17.56
CA PRO A 121 8.78 12.41 -17.48
C PRO A 121 8.36 13.51 -18.45
N PHE A 122 8.48 14.77 -18.02
CA PHE A 122 8.10 15.97 -18.77
C PHE A 122 6.62 16.05 -19.15
N ALA A 123 5.74 15.35 -18.43
CA ALA A 123 4.31 15.47 -18.61
C ALA A 123 3.81 16.85 -18.10
N ARG A 124 2.93 17.49 -18.86
CA ARG A 124 2.19 18.67 -18.40
C ARG A 124 1.18 18.24 -17.35
N VAL A 125 1.17 18.96 -16.23
CA VAL A 125 0.26 18.69 -15.10
C VAL A 125 -0.42 19.96 -14.66
N ALA A 126 -1.67 19.83 -14.21
CA ALA A 126 -2.40 20.89 -13.55
C ALA A 126 -2.27 20.78 -12.02
N LYS A 127 -2.49 21.89 -11.32
CA LYS A 127 -2.64 21.91 -9.87
C LYS A 127 -3.68 20.88 -9.43
N ASN A 128 -3.36 20.14 -8.37
CA ASN A 128 -4.11 19.02 -7.80
C ASN A 128 -4.19 17.76 -8.67
N GLN A 129 -3.53 17.70 -9.83
CA GLN A 129 -3.44 16.47 -10.60
C GLN A 129 -2.59 15.44 -9.85
N MET A 130 -3.04 14.18 -9.86
CA MET A 130 -2.24 13.05 -9.35
C MET A 130 -1.07 12.78 -10.32
N VAL A 131 0.13 12.72 -9.77
CA VAL A 131 1.40 12.66 -10.53
C VAL A 131 2.21 11.41 -10.21
N ALA A 132 2.01 10.82 -9.05
CA ALA A 132 2.54 9.50 -8.70
C ALA A 132 1.65 8.79 -7.68
N THR A 133 1.81 7.48 -7.58
CA THR A 133 1.20 6.64 -6.54
C THR A 133 2.20 5.60 -6.06
N ILE A 134 2.27 5.44 -4.76
CA ILE A 134 2.93 4.31 -4.10
C ILE A 134 1.83 3.30 -3.80
N LYS A 135 2.10 2.02 -4.04
CA LYS A 135 1.24 0.92 -3.65
C LYS A 135 2.08 -0.15 -2.97
N ILE A 136 1.71 -0.45 -1.72
CA ILE A 136 2.02 -1.70 -1.06
C ILE A 136 0.92 -2.67 -1.45
N ILE A 137 1.27 -3.72 -2.20
CA ILE A 137 0.29 -4.57 -2.90
C ILE A 137 -0.41 -5.55 -1.95
N PRO A 138 0.32 -6.29 -1.08
CA PRO A 138 -0.28 -7.10 -0.02
C PRO A 138 -0.71 -6.24 1.18
N PHE A 139 -0.89 -6.85 2.35
CA PHE A 139 -1.21 -6.14 3.59
C PHE A 139 0.00 -5.58 4.33
N ALA A 140 1.20 -5.89 3.83
CA ALA A 140 2.48 -5.44 4.35
C ALA A 140 3.55 -5.52 3.27
N ALA A 141 4.73 -4.98 3.57
CA ALA A 141 5.95 -5.23 2.81
C ALA A 141 7.08 -5.66 3.77
N PRO A 142 8.05 -6.46 3.31
CA PRO A 142 9.23 -6.78 4.12
C PRO A 142 9.95 -5.50 4.55
N ARG A 143 10.37 -5.41 5.82
CA ARG A 143 11.09 -4.25 6.36
C ARG A 143 12.33 -3.91 5.55
N ALA A 144 13.08 -4.93 5.14
CA ALA A 144 14.26 -4.78 4.29
C ALA A 144 13.95 -4.11 2.94
N ALA A 145 12.78 -4.39 2.34
CA ALA A 145 12.35 -3.76 1.09
C ALA A 145 12.00 -2.28 1.29
N VAL A 146 11.30 -1.95 2.38
CA VAL A 146 10.99 -0.55 2.74
C VAL A 146 12.28 0.24 2.98
N GLU A 147 13.21 -0.32 3.76
CA GLU A 147 14.51 0.32 4.04
C GLU A 147 15.41 0.42 2.79
N ALA A 148 15.31 -0.53 1.86
CA ALA A 148 15.98 -0.43 0.57
C ALA A 148 15.41 0.73 -0.27
N ALA A 149 14.09 0.89 -0.30
CA ALA A 149 13.44 2.00 -1.00
C ALA A 149 13.85 3.35 -0.41
N GLU A 150 13.89 3.46 0.92
CA GLU A 150 14.37 4.66 1.63
C GLU A 150 15.82 5.01 1.28
N ARG A 151 16.70 4.01 1.12
CA ARG A 151 18.12 4.24 0.74
C ARG A 151 18.30 4.70 -0.70
N ILE A 152 17.41 4.30 -1.60
CA ILE A 152 17.43 4.74 -3.01
C ILE A 152 16.94 6.20 -3.12
N LEU A 153 15.93 6.57 -2.33
CA LEU A 153 15.31 7.90 -2.33
C LEU A 153 16.15 8.95 -1.58
N ARG A 154 17.38 9.21 -2.05
CA ARG A 154 18.29 10.23 -1.49
C ARG A 154 17.93 11.66 -1.87
N GLU A 155 17.27 11.82 -3.02
CA GLU A 155 16.71 13.07 -3.51
C GLU A 155 15.23 12.86 -3.88
N PRO A 156 14.43 13.94 -3.93
CA PRO A 156 13.05 13.83 -4.35
C PRO A 156 12.93 13.25 -5.76
N LEU A 157 12.28 12.09 -5.87
CA LEU A 157 11.98 11.39 -7.12
C LEU A 157 11.24 12.25 -8.14
N LEU A 158 10.34 13.11 -7.65
CA LEU A 158 9.45 13.93 -8.46
C LEU A 158 9.58 15.41 -8.08
N ARG A 159 9.83 16.24 -9.10
CA ARG A 159 9.73 17.71 -9.02
C ARG A 159 8.77 18.23 -10.09
N ILE A 160 8.28 19.45 -9.91
CA ILE A 160 7.41 20.14 -10.88
C ILE A 160 8.08 21.44 -11.27
N ALA A 161 8.57 21.51 -12.50
CA ALA A 161 9.08 22.73 -13.10
C ALA A 161 7.90 23.65 -13.49
N PRO A 162 8.04 24.98 -13.35
CA PRO A 162 7.03 25.93 -13.80
C PRO A 162 6.81 25.89 -15.31
#